data_AF-A0A820QLA6-F1
#
_entry.id   AF-A0A820QLA6-F1
#
_cell.length_a   1.000
_cell.length_b   1.000
_cell.length_c   1.000
_cell.angle_alpha   90.00
_cell.angle_beta   90.00
_cell.angle_gamma   90.00
#
_symmetry.space_group_name_H-M   'P 1'
#
loop_
_entity.id
_entity.type
_entity.pdbx_description
1 polymer ?
#
loop_
_entity_poly.entity_id
_entity_poly.type
_entity_poly.pdbx_seq_one_letter_code
_entity_poly.pdbx_strand_id
1 'polypeptide(L)'
;NPTNEHARWFPHCAYAKQLCGSKLYENIQESKRILQEKTTVNSSSDGSVEKNNPSIGNQLSIPDESTLSRLVAARLDLPISISLLKGNFKASIVKRCWEDQLRLKRDDF
;
A
#
# COMPACT_ATOMS: atom_id res chain seq x y z
N ASN A 1 -7.91 -10.76 3.81
CA ASN A 1 -8.73 -11.99 3.75
C ASN A 1 -7.75 -13.16 3.62
N PRO A 2 -7.71 -14.10 4.58
CA PRO A 2 -6.66 -15.13 4.63
C PRO A 2 -6.59 -16.00 3.36
N THR A 3 -7.73 -16.27 2.72
CA THR A 3 -7.77 -17.05 1.48
C THR A 3 -7.15 -16.29 0.30
N ASN A 4 -7.37 -14.97 0.23
CA ASN A 4 -6.79 -14.12 -0.81
C ASN A 4 -5.26 -13.99 -0.66
N GLU A 5 -4.77 -13.84 0.57
CA GLU A 5 -3.34 -13.81 0.85
C GLU A 5 -2.67 -15.13 0.45
N HIS A 6 -3.29 -16.26 0.79
CA HIS A 6 -2.79 -17.58 0.41
C HIS A 6 -2.67 -17.72 -1.12
N ALA A 7 -3.69 -17.30 -1.88
CA ALA A 7 -3.63 -17.31 -3.35
C ALA A 7 -2.57 -16.34 -3.92
N ARG A 8 -2.31 -15.20 -3.26
CA ARG A 8 -1.32 -14.20 -3.70
C ARG A 8 0.13 -14.70 -3.56
N TRP A 9 0.42 -15.37 -2.45
CA TRP A 9 1.76 -15.84 -2.14
C TRP A 9 2.07 -17.21 -2.77
N PHE A 10 1.05 -18.06 -2.98
CA PHE A 10 1.23 -19.44 -3.45
C PHE A 10 0.47 -19.74 -4.76
N PRO A 11 0.99 -19.29 -5.93
CA PRO A 11 0.32 -19.38 -7.24
C PRO A 11 0.25 -20.79 -7.84
N HIS A 12 0.75 -21.82 -7.14
CA HIS A 12 0.62 -23.23 -7.53
C HIS A 12 -0.12 -24.08 -6.49
N CYS A 13 -0.73 -23.46 -5.48
CA CYS A 13 -1.46 -24.18 -4.45
C CYS A 13 -2.84 -24.61 -4.98
N ALA A 14 -3.00 -25.91 -5.27
CA ALA A 14 -4.27 -26.47 -5.74
C ALA A 14 -5.42 -26.24 -4.75
N TYR A 15 -5.13 -26.29 -3.44
CA TYR A 15 -6.09 -26.03 -2.37
C TYR A 15 -6.55 -24.55 -2.37
N ALA A 16 -5.63 -23.60 -2.52
CA ALA A 16 -5.96 -22.18 -2.59
C ALA A 16 -6.79 -21.86 -3.85
N LYS A 17 -6.49 -22.51 -4.98
CA LYS A 17 -7.26 -22.37 -6.23
C LYS A 17 -8.71 -22.84 -6.07
N GLN A 18 -8.92 -23.95 -5.38
CA GLN A 18 -10.26 -24.49 -5.12
C GLN A 18 -11.07 -23.61 -4.15
N LEU A 19 -10.40 -22.99 -3.16
CA LEU A 19 -11.05 -22.14 -2.16
C LEU A 19 -11.39 -20.72 -2.66
N CYS A 20 -10.50 -20.09 -3.44
CA CYS A 20 -10.75 -18.76 -4.00
C CYS A 20 -11.72 -18.77 -5.18
N GLY A 21 -11.86 -19.92 -5.85
CA GLY A 21 -12.55 -20.00 -7.14
C GLY A 21 -11.69 -19.43 -8.28
N SER A 22 -11.84 -20.01 -9.47
CA SER A 22 -10.96 -19.75 -10.62
C SER A 22 -10.84 -18.26 -10.98
N LYS A 23 -11.97 -17.53 -10.94
CA LYS A 23 -12.03 -16.12 -11.34
C LYS A 23 -11.32 -15.17 -10.37
N LEU A 24 -11.40 -15.42 -9.06
CA LEU A 24 -10.70 -14.63 -8.05
C LEU A 24 -9.20 -14.94 -8.06
N TYR A 25 -8.86 -16.22 -8.25
CA TYR A 25 -7.49 -16.70 -8.34
C TYR A 25 -6.74 -16.09 -9.54
N GLU A 26 -7.38 -16.06 -10.70
CA GLU A 26 -6.83 -15.44 -11.92
C GLU A 26 -6.60 -13.94 -11.72
N ASN A 27 -7.55 -13.22 -11.12
CA ASN A 27 -7.39 -11.79 -10.84
C ASN A 27 -6.22 -11.50 -9.88
N ILE A 28 -6.06 -12.30 -8.82
CA ILE A 28 -4.96 -12.15 -7.86
C ILE A 28 -3.61 -12.40 -8.55
N GLN A 29 -3.55 -13.37 -9.46
CA GLN A 29 -2.34 -13.71 -10.20
C GLN A 29 -2.01 -12.67 -11.28
N GLU A 30 -3.02 -12.12 -11.96
CA GLU A 30 -2.87 -11.07 -12.96
C GLU A 30 -2.36 -9.77 -12.35
N SER A 31 -2.93 -9.34 -11.22
CA SER A 31 -2.44 -8.16 -10.49
C SER A 31 -0.97 -8.29 -10.09
N LYS A 32 -0.52 -9.49 -9.74
CA LYS A 32 0.90 -9.76 -9.42
C LYS A 32 1.80 -9.65 -10.65
N ARG A 33 1.33 -10.12 -11.80
CA ARG A 33 2.07 -10.03 -13.07
C ARG A 33 2.28 -8.58 -13.50
N ILE A 34 1.22 -7.77 -13.45
CA ILE A 34 1.27 -6.34 -13.78
C ILE A 34 2.27 -5.60 -12.88
N LEU A 35 2.32 -5.94 -11.59
CA LEU A 35 3.25 -5.32 -10.64
C LEU A 35 4.72 -5.67 -10.93
N GLN A 36 4.99 -6.90 -11.39
CA GLN A 36 6.34 -7.32 -11.77
C GLN A 36 6.84 -6.63 -13.04
N GLU A 37 5.98 -6.48 -14.05
CA GLU A 37 6.31 -5.83 -15.33
C GLU A 37 6.62 -4.33 -15.15
N LYS A 38 6.06 -3.69 -14.13
CA LYS A 38 6.28 -2.27 -13.82
C LYS A 38 7.66 -1.97 -13.22
N THR A 39 8.44 -2.99 -12.82
CA THR A 39 9.76 -2.82 -12.19
C THR A 39 10.94 -2.89 -13.15
N THR A 40 10.72 -3.21 -14.43
CA THR A 40 11.80 -3.45 -15.41
C THR A 40 11.97 -2.36 -16.48
N VAL A 41 11.20 -1.26 -16.47
CA VAL A 41 11.18 -0.27 -17.57
C VAL A 41 11.53 1.18 -17.15
N ASN A 42 12.52 1.40 -16.29
CA ASN A 42 13.02 2.77 -16.04
C ASN A 42 14.55 2.80 -15.96
N SER A 43 15.19 2.70 -17.11
CA SER A 43 16.55 3.20 -17.36
C SER A 43 16.56 3.86 -18.73
N SER A 44 16.49 5.20 -18.77
CA SER A 44 17.13 6.13 -19.74
C SER A 44 16.42 7.50 -19.84
N SER A 45 17.19 8.56 -19.53
CA SER A 45 17.28 9.86 -20.24
C SER A 45 16.34 11.06 -19.96
N ASP A 46 16.93 12.07 -19.28
CA ASP A 46 17.18 13.48 -19.68
C ASP A 46 16.08 14.61 -19.62
N GLY A 47 16.44 15.74 -18.95
CA GLY A 47 16.18 17.13 -19.41
C GLY A 47 15.01 18.02 -18.91
N SER A 48 15.31 18.96 -18.00
CA SER A 48 15.06 20.45 -18.04
C SER A 48 13.66 21.17 -17.91
N VAL A 49 13.59 22.08 -16.90
CA VAL A 49 13.14 23.53 -16.89
C VAL A 49 11.69 24.00 -16.52
N GLU A 50 11.67 24.90 -15.49
CA GLU A 50 10.83 26.09 -15.09
C GLU A 50 9.28 26.15 -14.87
N LYS A 51 8.94 26.59 -13.63
CA LYS A 51 8.01 27.65 -13.14
C LYS A 51 6.47 27.61 -13.39
N ASN A 52 5.75 27.92 -12.29
CA ASN A 52 4.54 28.80 -12.12
C ASN A 52 3.33 28.18 -11.36
N ASN A 53 2.76 28.97 -10.44
CA ASN A 53 1.73 28.73 -9.39
C ASN A 53 0.32 28.25 -9.89
N PRO A 54 -0.71 28.21 -9.01
CA PRO A 54 -1.04 27.20 -8.01
C PRO A 54 -2.38 26.54 -8.38
N SER A 55 -2.41 25.22 -8.64
CA SER A 55 -3.67 24.53 -8.94
C SER A 55 -3.73 23.18 -8.27
N ILE A 56 -4.85 23.01 -7.58
CA ILE A 56 -5.39 21.77 -7.03
C ILE A 56 -5.41 20.74 -8.16
N GLY A 57 -4.43 19.85 -8.14
CA GLY A 57 -4.20 18.86 -9.18
C GLY A 57 -3.28 17.78 -8.63
N ASN A 58 -3.78 16.56 -8.63
CA ASN A 58 -3.12 15.34 -8.19
C ASN A 58 -1.70 15.21 -8.79
N GLN A 59 -0.68 15.66 -8.06
CA GLN A 59 0.73 15.40 -8.37
C GLN A 59 1.16 14.21 -7.51
N LEU A 60 0.99 13.04 -8.13
CA LEU A 60 1.51 11.75 -7.71
C LEU A 60 3.03 11.78 -7.93
N SER A 61 3.77 12.45 -7.05
CA SER A 61 5.23 12.46 -7.04
C SER A 61 5.74 11.82 -5.75
N ILE A 62 6.19 10.57 -5.88
CA ILE A 62 7.10 9.83 -4.99
C ILE A 62 6.58 9.66 -3.55
N PRO A 63 6.39 8.43 -3.03
CA PRO A 63 6.02 8.26 -1.63
C PRO A 63 7.26 8.54 -0.76
N ASP A 64 7.54 9.83 -0.53
CA ASP A 64 8.47 10.25 0.51
C ASP A 64 7.88 9.87 1.88
N GLU A 65 8.75 9.55 2.82
CA GLU A 65 8.43 9.25 4.22
C GLU A 65 7.49 10.31 4.83
N SER A 66 7.57 11.57 4.36
CA SER A 66 6.66 12.64 4.78
C SER A 66 5.19 12.38 4.45
N THR A 67 4.87 11.71 3.35
CA THR A 67 3.48 11.37 3.00
C THR A 67 2.95 10.23 3.87
N LEU A 68 3.80 9.22 4.17
CA LEU A 68 3.47 8.17 5.12
C LEU A 68 3.22 8.79 6.51
N SER A 69 4.14 9.64 6.98
CA SER A 69 4.00 10.35 8.26
C SER A 69 2.72 11.20 8.32
N ARG A 70 2.37 11.92 7.25
CA ARG A 70 1.13 12.71 7.21
C ARG A 70 -0.13 11.84 7.26
N LEU A 71 -0.13 10.69 6.57
CA LEU A 71 -1.24 9.74 6.63
C LEU A 71 -1.34 9.06 7.99
N VAL A 72 -0.22 8.72 8.62
CA VAL A 72 -0.19 8.14 9.96
C VAL A 72 -0.72 9.15 10.98
N ALA A 73 -0.29 10.42 10.91
CA ALA A 73 -0.79 11.48 11.78
C ALA A 73 -2.32 11.61 11.69
N ALA A 74 -2.87 11.69 10.47
CA ALA A 74 -4.31 11.75 10.25
C ALA A 74 -5.07 10.50 10.80
N ARG A 75 -4.39 9.36 10.97
CA ARG A 75 -4.97 8.13 11.56
C ARG A 75 -4.85 8.11 13.07
N LEU A 76 -3.83 8.75 13.63
CA LEU A 76 -3.69 8.92 15.08
C LEU A 76 -4.77 9.84 15.66
N ASP A 77 -5.32 10.75 14.85
CA ASP A 77 -6.46 11.61 15.22
C ASP A 77 -7.83 10.89 15.23
N LEU A 78 -7.91 9.64 14.76
CA LEU A 78 -9.16 8.88 14.84
C LEU A 78 -9.50 8.55 16.31
N PRO A 79 -10.79 8.53 16.69
CA PRO A 79 -11.20 8.28 18.08
C PRO A 79 -10.71 6.93 18.63
N ILE A 80 -10.53 5.94 17.75
CA ILE A 80 -9.96 4.63 18.11
C ILE A 80 -8.48 4.75 18.51
N SER A 81 -7.69 5.49 17.73
CA SER A 81 -6.26 5.72 18.01
C SER A 81 -6.09 6.56 19.27
N ILE A 82 -6.90 7.62 19.44
CA ILE A 82 -6.92 8.44 20.65
C ILE A 82 -7.25 7.58 21.88
N SER A 83 -8.22 6.67 21.78
CA SER A 83 -8.58 5.77 22.88
C SER A 83 -7.45 4.80 23.23
N LEU A 84 -6.75 4.27 22.24
CA LEU A 84 -5.57 3.41 22.45
C LEU A 84 -4.42 4.18 23.11
N LEU A 85 -4.15 5.41 22.64
CA LEU A 85 -3.11 6.28 23.18
C LEU A 85 -3.41 6.76 24.61
N LYS A 86 -4.68 7.02 24.94
CA LYS A 86 -5.13 7.34 26.30
C LYS A 86 -5.13 6.12 27.23
N GLY A 87 -5.17 4.92 26.66
CA GLY A 87 -5.04 3.66 27.39
C GLY A 87 -3.58 3.35 27.76
N ASN A 88 -3.30 2.07 27.98
CA ASN A 88 -1.96 1.58 28.31
C ASN A 88 -1.09 1.24 27.08
N PHE A 89 -1.44 1.72 25.88
CA PHE A 89 -0.66 1.45 24.68
C PHE A 89 0.35 2.56 24.40
N LYS A 90 1.58 2.18 24.08
CA LYS A 90 2.65 3.13 23.73
C LYS A 90 2.38 3.72 22.34
N ALA A 91 2.56 5.04 22.22
CA ALA A 91 2.41 5.74 20.95
C ALA A 91 3.29 5.19 19.82
N SER A 92 4.50 4.71 20.16
CA SER A 92 5.41 4.07 19.19
C SER A 92 4.82 2.80 18.56
N ILE A 93 4.05 2.02 19.33
CA ILE A 93 3.42 0.78 18.84
C ILE A 93 2.22 1.13 17.95
N VAL A 94 1.40 2.09 18.36
CA VAL A 94 0.22 2.52 17.58
C VAL A 94 0.64 3.17 16.27
N LYS A 95 1.67 4.04 16.30
CA LYS A 95 2.26 4.67 15.10
C LYS A 95 2.78 3.60 14.13
N ARG A 96 3.58 2.66 14.63
CA ARG A 96 4.13 1.57 13.82
C ARG A 96 3.04 0.68 13.21
N CYS A 97 1.98 0.38 13.95
CA CYS A 97 0.84 -0.38 13.44
C CYS A 97 0.16 0.31 12.26
N TRP A 98 -0.06 1.63 12.34
CA TRP A 98 -0.62 2.41 11.24
C TRP A 98 0.34 2.52 10.05
N GLU A 99 1.64 2.69 10.30
CA GLU A 99 2.68 2.67 9.26
C GLU A 99 2.66 1.34 8.50
N ASP A 100 2.65 0.22 9.22
CA ASP A 100 2.63 -1.14 8.64
C ASP A 100 1.34 -1.38 7.84
N GLN A 101 0.18 -0.99 8.38
CA GLN A 101 -1.10 -1.09 7.65
C GLN A 101 -1.12 -0.25 6.38
N LEU A 102 -0.53 0.95 6.40
CA LEU A 102 -0.48 1.85 5.24
C LEU A 102 0.53 1.38 4.19
N ARG A 103 1.62 0.71 4.60
CA ARG A 103 2.55 0.04 3.68
C ARG A 103 1.86 -1.14 3.00
N LEU A 104 1.27 -2.05 3.78
CA LEU A 104 0.55 -3.22 3.27
C LEU A 104 -0.58 -2.85 2.30
N LYS A 105 -1.45 -1.89 2.66
CA LYS A 105 -2.55 -1.44 1.80
C LYS A 105 -2.10 -0.63 0.58
N ARG A 106 -0.86 -0.13 0.53
CA ARG A 106 -0.32 0.57 -0.64
C ARG A 106 0.40 -0.37 -1.60
N ASP A 107 0.94 -1.49 -1.12
CA ASP A 107 1.40 -2.62 -1.95
C ASP A 107 0.23 -3.39 -2.61
N ASP A 108 -1.02 -3.07 -2.25
CA ASP A 108 -2.26 -3.62 -2.81
C ASP A 108 -2.77 -2.90 -4.08
N PHE A 109 -2.10 -1.85 -4.57
CA PHE A 109 -2.51 -1.05 -5.73
C PHE A 109 -1.55 -1.10 -6.92
#